data_AF-A0A2V8QGB2-F1
#
_entry.id   AF-A0A2V8QGB2-F1
#
_cell.length_a   1.000
_cell.length_b   1.000
_cell.length_c   1.000
_cell.angle_alpha   90.00
_cell.angle_beta   90.00
_cell.angle_gamma   90.00
#
_symmetry.space_group_name_H-M   'P 1'
#
loop_
_entity.id
_entity.type
_entity.pdbx_description
1 polymer ?
#
loop_
_entity_poly.entity_id
_entity_poly.type
_entity_poly.pdbx_seq_one_letter_code
_entity_poly.pdbx_strand_id
1 'polypeptide(L)'
;MLHDYTHSLPDLLQSLIDSNRPALFRSNAFRVIGLPAYAVPTEIRKQADKIRFSLRQGQRLNQSVRGPLPLDLPPLDETVSEALQRLNDPELRFVDEFFWFWPTPGQRKSDPALLALHSRDIDTAIEIWVGEARRPEDHGRSAHNLAVMFHTLALDIEYARETEEISGELESVQYRYWQKGLLQWQVVLNTETFWADLDQRVAELNDPRLPVKAASQMRAGLPLVLLLLSAQIAVRACASGTTNEALKYRALIQESGFAEEIVEAAIGRTAQLLRKSISTSRKTAEHNSERDREAADESVRRLLDQTQPLIVAIDFLVPGMDISNEVRDEVATAATNCLYFLTDRTTKTEVVCDLLERTRPYAVSLAVKEKIDDLRAAFLRAAYKTGR
;
A
#
# COMPACT_ATOMS: atom_id res chain seq x y z
N MET A 1 13.83 27.60 -1.02
CA MET A 1 14.52 27.08 -2.21
C MET A 1 14.59 25.56 -2.09
N LEU A 2 13.51 24.85 -2.40
CA LEU A 2 13.41 23.39 -2.28
C LEU A 2 12.80 22.87 -3.57
N HIS A 3 13.58 22.81 -4.64
CA HIS A 3 13.21 22.12 -5.87
C HIS A 3 14.48 21.56 -6.51
N ASP A 4 14.67 20.25 -6.34
CA ASP A 4 15.08 19.37 -7.43
C ASP A 4 14.72 17.94 -7.02
N TYR A 5 13.54 17.50 -7.42
CA TYR A 5 13.10 16.10 -7.37
C TYR A 5 12.65 15.73 -8.78
N THR A 6 13.61 15.54 -9.67
CA THR A 6 13.38 14.79 -10.91
C THR A 6 13.73 13.34 -10.62
N HIS A 7 12.79 12.62 -10.02
CA HIS A 7 12.85 11.16 -10.00
C HIS A 7 12.68 10.65 -11.43
N SER A 8 13.25 9.50 -11.78
CA SER A 8 12.92 8.85 -13.05
C SER A 8 11.64 8.02 -12.91
N LEU A 9 10.91 7.73 -13.99
CA LEU A 9 9.74 6.84 -13.93
C LEU A 9 10.01 5.47 -13.25
N PRO A 10 11.17 4.80 -13.45
CA PRO A 10 11.56 3.65 -12.63
C PRO A 10 11.65 3.95 -11.14
N ASP A 11 12.24 5.09 -10.76
CA ASP A 11 12.28 5.53 -9.36
C ASP A 11 10.88 5.87 -8.84
N LEU A 12 9.98 6.36 -9.69
CA LEU A 12 8.61 6.66 -9.31
C LEU A 12 7.80 5.39 -9.07
N LEU A 13 7.92 4.39 -9.95
CA LEU A 13 7.37 3.05 -9.69
C LEU A 13 7.98 2.47 -8.41
N GLN A 14 9.28 2.66 -8.20
CA GLN A 14 9.94 2.26 -6.97
C GLN A 14 9.42 3.02 -5.74
N SER A 15 9.10 4.30 -5.87
CA SER A 15 8.49 5.12 -4.83
C SER A 15 7.07 4.67 -4.52
N LEU A 16 6.27 4.32 -5.53
CA LEU A 16 4.97 3.71 -5.32
C LEU A 16 5.09 2.40 -4.54
N ILE A 17 6.06 1.55 -4.92
CA ILE A 17 6.41 0.31 -4.21
C ILE A 17 6.79 0.60 -2.75
N ASP A 18 7.65 1.61 -2.53
CA ASP A 18 8.20 1.93 -1.21
C ASP A 18 7.20 2.67 -0.31
N SER A 19 6.25 3.38 -0.91
CA SER A 19 5.24 4.19 -0.19
C SER A 19 4.19 3.33 0.52
N ASN A 20 4.17 2.01 0.28
CA ASN A 20 3.25 1.07 0.90
C ASN A 20 1.79 1.52 0.84
N ARG A 21 1.40 2.24 -0.23
CA ARG A 21 0.05 2.76 -0.42
C ARG A 21 -0.74 1.74 -1.23
N PRO A 22 -1.61 0.91 -0.62
CA PRO A 22 -2.55 0.07 -1.38
C PRO A 22 -3.56 0.91 -2.17
N ALA A 23 -3.53 2.24 -2.02
CA ALA A 23 -4.48 3.16 -2.60
C ALA A 23 -4.13 3.64 -4.03
N LEU A 24 -3.32 2.92 -4.81
CA LEU A 24 -2.95 3.35 -6.17
C LEU A 24 -4.18 3.67 -7.04
N PHE A 25 -5.18 2.80 -7.02
CA PHE A 25 -6.44 2.99 -7.76
C PHE A 25 -7.43 3.85 -6.99
N ARG A 26 -7.52 3.67 -5.66
CA ARG A 26 -8.50 4.38 -4.82
C ARG A 26 -8.19 5.87 -4.66
N SER A 27 -6.93 6.22 -4.46
CA SER A 27 -6.45 7.60 -4.33
C SER A 27 -5.91 8.15 -5.65
N ASN A 28 -6.28 7.54 -6.78
CA ASN A 28 -5.93 8.06 -8.10
C ASN A 28 -6.34 9.53 -8.20
N ALA A 29 -5.42 10.39 -8.66
CA ALA A 29 -5.65 11.83 -8.60
C ALA A 29 -6.88 12.27 -9.42
N PHE A 30 -7.14 11.65 -10.56
CA PHE A 30 -8.32 11.90 -11.39
C PHE A 30 -9.63 11.50 -10.71
N ARG A 31 -9.62 10.40 -9.95
CA ARG A 31 -10.74 9.97 -9.12
C ARG A 31 -11.05 10.98 -8.03
N VAL A 32 -10.02 11.42 -7.29
CA VAL A 32 -10.14 12.37 -6.18
C VAL A 32 -10.75 13.69 -6.66
N ILE A 33 -10.32 14.21 -7.82
CA ILE A 33 -10.85 15.46 -8.37
C ILE A 33 -12.10 15.28 -9.25
N GLY A 34 -12.51 14.05 -9.53
CA GLY A 34 -13.63 13.69 -10.39
C GLY A 34 -13.50 14.18 -11.83
N LEU A 35 -12.31 14.06 -12.41
CA LEU A 35 -12.07 14.36 -13.81
C LEU A 35 -11.70 13.09 -14.59
N PRO A 36 -11.93 13.08 -15.91
CA PRO A 36 -11.39 12.03 -16.76
C PRO A 36 -9.87 12.13 -16.90
N ALA A 37 -9.21 11.01 -17.23
CA ALA A 37 -7.75 10.92 -17.36
C ALA A 37 -7.19 11.88 -18.44
N TYR A 38 -7.99 12.17 -19.47
CA TYR A 38 -7.64 13.09 -20.56
C TYR A 38 -7.92 14.57 -20.26
N ALA A 39 -8.28 14.94 -19.03
CA ALA A 39 -8.57 16.32 -18.68
C ALA A 39 -7.38 17.25 -18.96
N VAL A 40 -7.65 18.41 -19.56
CA VAL A 40 -6.59 19.39 -19.86
C VAL A 40 -6.23 20.24 -18.63
N PRO A 41 -5.04 20.85 -18.56
CA PRO A 41 -4.62 21.63 -17.39
C PRO A 41 -5.59 22.75 -16.97
N THR A 42 -6.30 23.35 -17.94
CA THR A 42 -7.32 24.37 -17.67
C THR A 42 -8.55 23.80 -16.98
N GLU A 43 -8.99 22.59 -17.33
CA GLU A 43 -10.09 21.88 -16.68
C GLU A 43 -9.70 21.46 -15.26
N ILE A 44 -8.48 20.96 -15.07
CA ILE A 44 -7.94 20.58 -13.75
C ILE A 44 -7.91 21.79 -12.82
N ARG A 45 -7.38 22.94 -13.28
CA ARG A 45 -7.36 24.18 -12.48
C ARG A 45 -8.76 24.67 -12.13
N LYS A 46 -9.68 24.68 -13.10
CA LYS A 46 -11.07 25.10 -12.86
C LYS A 46 -11.76 24.22 -11.83
N GLN A 47 -11.54 22.90 -11.89
CA GLN A 47 -12.09 21.97 -10.92
C GLN A 47 -11.45 22.12 -9.54
N ALA A 48 -10.14 22.36 -9.47
CA ALA A 48 -9.42 22.66 -8.23
C ALA A 48 -10.00 23.87 -7.50
N ASP A 49 -10.21 24.98 -8.24
CA ASP A 49 -10.76 26.21 -7.69
C ASP A 49 -12.18 26.00 -7.19
N LYS A 50 -12.98 25.21 -7.92
CA LYS A 50 -14.33 24.82 -7.51
C LYS A 50 -14.32 24.02 -6.19
N ILE A 51 -13.47 23.00 -6.07
CA ILE A 51 -13.39 22.17 -4.86
C ILE A 51 -12.94 23.02 -3.67
N ARG A 52 -11.88 23.82 -3.82
CA ARG A 52 -11.37 24.71 -2.75
C ARG A 52 -12.39 25.74 -2.31
N PHE A 53 -13.13 26.32 -3.25
CA PHE A 53 -14.20 27.27 -2.95
C PHE A 53 -15.32 26.62 -2.12
N SER A 54 -15.74 25.40 -2.48
CA SER A 54 -16.73 24.64 -1.71
C SER A 54 -16.24 24.32 -0.29
N LEU A 55 -14.99 23.87 -0.14
CA LEU A 55 -14.40 23.56 1.17
C LEU A 55 -14.32 24.80 2.09
N ARG A 56 -13.92 25.96 1.55
CA ARG A 56 -13.82 27.22 2.31
C ARG A 56 -15.16 27.74 2.83
N GLN A 57 -16.27 27.43 2.15
CA GLN A 57 -17.60 27.87 2.59
C GLN A 57 -18.18 27.01 3.72
N GLY A 58 -17.45 26.00 4.22
CA GLY A 58 -17.99 25.04 5.19
C GLY A 58 -19.15 24.22 4.63
N GLN A 59 -19.41 24.33 3.31
CA GLN A 59 -20.25 23.38 2.61
C GLN A 59 -19.47 22.08 2.59
N ARG A 60 -19.89 21.12 3.42
CA ARG A 60 -19.56 19.72 3.15
C ARG A 60 -19.87 19.49 1.68
N LEU A 61 -18.93 18.87 0.97
CA LEU A 61 -19.15 18.33 -0.37
C LEU A 61 -20.26 17.25 -0.25
N ASN A 62 -21.51 17.68 -0.01
CA ASN A 62 -22.69 16.84 0.21
C ASN A 62 -23.08 16.09 -1.08
N GLN A 63 -22.37 16.36 -2.17
CA GLN A 63 -22.36 15.56 -3.37
C GLN A 63 -20.90 15.12 -3.56
N SER A 64 -20.65 13.81 -3.57
CA SER A 64 -19.37 13.25 -4.02
C SER A 64 -18.93 13.97 -5.29
N VAL A 65 -17.63 14.24 -5.41
CA VAL A 65 -17.07 14.85 -6.61
C VAL A 65 -17.53 14.00 -7.81
N ARG A 66 -18.31 14.60 -8.72
CA ARG A 66 -18.89 13.85 -9.85
C ARG A 66 -17.79 13.38 -10.77
N GLY A 67 -17.81 12.11 -11.16
CA GLY A 67 -16.77 11.48 -11.99
C GLY A 67 -17.06 9.98 -12.13
N PRO A 68 -16.28 9.24 -12.96
CA PRO A 68 -16.38 7.79 -13.02
C PRO A 68 -15.95 7.20 -11.67
N LEU A 69 -16.78 6.34 -11.06
CA LEU A 69 -16.54 5.74 -9.73
C LEU A 69 -16.10 6.75 -8.66
N PRO A 70 -16.97 7.71 -8.27
CA PRO A 70 -16.61 8.71 -7.28
C PRO A 70 -16.35 8.07 -5.91
N LEU A 71 -15.56 8.72 -5.06
CA LEU A 71 -15.41 8.31 -3.66
C LEU A 71 -16.73 8.50 -2.90
N ASP A 72 -17.08 7.55 -2.03
CA ASP A 72 -18.30 7.62 -1.21
C ASP A 72 -18.28 8.81 -0.27
N LEU A 73 -17.14 9.02 0.40
CA LEU A 73 -16.88 10.20 1.19
C LEU A 73 -16.10 11.23 0.37
N PRO A 74 -16.45 12.52 0.48
CA PRO A 74 -15.68 13.56 -0.16
C PRO A 74 -14.26 13.61 0.41
N PRO A 75 -13.23 13.82 -0.45
CA PRO A 75 -11.84 13.89 -0.01
C PRO A 75 -11.59 15.12 0.86
N LEU A 76 -10.61 15.01 1.77
CA LEU A 76 -10.12 16.12 2.58
C LEU A 76 -9.32 17.12 1.73
N ASP A 77 -9.16 18.36 2.21
CA ASP A 77 -8.43 19.42 1.47
C ASP A 77 -6.97 19.03 1.19
N GLU A 78 -6.34 18.34 2.13
CA GLU A 78 -4.98 17.79 1.99
C GLU A 78 -4.94 16.77 0.84
N THR A 79 -5.89 15.83 0.78
CA THR A 79 -5.99 14.82 -0.28
C THR A 79 -6.21 15.48 -1.65
N VAL A 80 -7.05 16.52 -1.72
CA VAL A 80 -7.27 17.29 -2.95
C VAL A 80 -5.98 18.01 -3.37
N SER A 81 -5.28 18.62 -2.42
CA SER A 81 -4.03 19.34 -2.69
C SER A 81 -2.92 18.40 -3.17
N GLU A 82 -2.78 17.22 -2.56
CA GLU A 82 -1.86 16.17 -3.03
C GLU A 82 -2.21 15.70 -4.45
N ALA A 83 -3.50 15.44 -4.74
CA ALA A 83 -3.94 15.04 -6.06
C ALA A 83 -3.61 16.10 -7.12
N LEU A 84 -3.82 17.39 -6.81
CA LEU A 84 -3.48 18.48 -7.72
C LEU A 84 -1.97 18.63 -7.92
N GLN A 85 -1.16 18.40 -6.89
CA GLN A 85 0.29 18.40 -7.02
C GLN A 85 0.74 17.28 -7.97
N ARG A 86 0.21 16.06 -7.81
CA ARG A 86 0.49 14.93 -8.71
C ARG A 86 0.11 15.22 -10.15
N LEU A 87 -1.05 15.85 -10.40
CA LEU A 87 -1.51 16.16 -11.76
C LEU A 87 -0.72 17.31 -12.43
N ASN A 88 -0.01 18.14 -11.67
CA ASN A 88 0.87 19.17 -12.22
C ASN A 88 2.27 18.63 -12.57
N ASP A 89 2.64 17.48 -12.03
CA ASP A 89 3.86 16.76 -12.37
C ASP A 89 3.57 15.76 -13.51
N PRO A 90 4.25 15.85 -14.67
CA PRO A 90 3.94 15.01 -15.82
C PRO A 90 4.17 13.53 -15.60
N GLU A 91 5.18 13.14 -14.82
CA GLU A 91 5.47 11.74 -14.57
C GLU A 91 4.41 11.14 -13.64
N LEU A 92 4.09 11.84 -12.55
CA LEU A 92 3.02 11.43 -11.63
C LEU A 92 1.66 11.43 -12.33
N ARG A 93 1.38 12.46 -13.14
CA ARG A 93 0.18 12.50 -13.97
C ARG A 93 0.11 11.33 -14.93
N PHE A 94 1.21 10.97 -15.60
CA PHE A 94 1.25 9.82 -16.51
C PHE A 94 0.93 8.51 -15.79
N VAL A 95 1.47 8.33 -14.59
CA VAL A 95 1.15 7.18 -13.72
C VAL A 95 -0.33 7.19 -13.30
N ASP A 96 -0.86 8.33 -12.85
CA ASP A 96 -2.28 8.47 -12.52
C ASP A 96 -3.16 8.24 -13.75
N GLU A 97 -2.72 8.65 -14.95
CA GLU A 97 -3.45 8.44 -16.19
C GLU A 97 -3.48 6.95 -16.55
N PHE A 98 -2.33 6.28 -16.44
CA PHE A 98 -2.21 4.83 -16.65
C PHE A 98 -3.14 4.07 -15.70
N PHE A 99 -3.17 4.37 -14.40
CA PHE A 99 -4.04 3.65 -13.46
C PHE A 99 -5.47 4.21 -13.38
N TRP A 100 -5.98 4.82 -14.45
CA TRP A 100 -7.36 5.33 -14.52
C TRP A 100 -8.08 4.95 -15.82
N PHE A 101 -9.33 5.39 -15.99
CA PHE A 101 -10.15 4.98 -17.12
C PHE A 101 -9.84 5.74 -18.42
N TRP A 102 -9.69 4.98 -19.51
CA TRP A 102 -9.39 5.50 -20.84
C TRP A 102 -10.62 5.38 -21.73
N PRO A 103 -11.10 6.47 -22.37
CA PRO A 103 -12.21 6.39 -23.28
C PRO A 103 -11.81 5.68 -24.58
N THR A 104 -12.79 5.17 -25.31
CA THR A 104 -12.65 4.72 -26.69
C THR A 104 -12.14 5.88 -27.56
N PRO A 105 -11.16 5.63 -28.46
CA PRO A 105 -10.63 6.66 -29.35
C PRO A 105 -11.74 7.42 -30.09
N GLY A 106 -11.66 8.76 -30.10
CA GLY A 106 -12.67 9.63 -30.71
C GLY A 106 -13.93 9.85 -29.86
N GLN A 107 -14.15 9.11 -28.78
CA GLN A 107 -15.35 9.21 -27.94
C GLN A 107 -15.10 9.81 -26.55
N ARG A 108 -14.05 10.64 -26.40
CA ARG A 108 -13.62 11.17 -25.08
C ARG A 108 -14.78 11.61 -24.18
N LYS A 109 -15.72 12.41 -24.69
CA LYS A 109 -16.85 12.97 -23.91
C LYS A 109 -18.15 12.14 -23.93
N SER A 110 -18.24 11.15 -24.81
CA SER A 110 -19.48 10.41 -25.10
C SER A 110 -19.30 8.90 -24.99
N ASP A 111 -18.20 8.45 -24.38
CA ASP A 111 -17.91 7.05 -24.14
C ASP A 111 -19.04 6.41 -23.32
N PRO A 112 -19.76 5.41 -23.86
CA PRO A 112 -20.92 4.83 -23.19
C PRO A 112 -20.59 4.20 -21.84
N ALA A 113 -19.44 3.55 -21.69
CA ALA A 113 -19.06 2.91 -20.44
C ALA A 113 -18.71 3.94 -19.37
N LEU A 114 -17.99 5.01 -19.73
CA LEU A 114 -17.68 6.09 -18.78
C LEU A 114 -18.93 6.88 -18.36
N LEU A 115 -19.91 7.03 -19.26
CA LEU A 115 -21.21 7.63 -18.94
C LEU A 115 -22.02 6.75 -17.97
N ALA A 116 -21.97 5.42 -18.14
CA ALA A 116 -22.56 4.47 -17.21
C ALA A 116 -21.91 4.58 -15.81
N LEU A 117 -20.57 4.61 -15.75
CA LEU A 117 -19.84 4.81 -14.49
C LEU A 117 -20.15 6.15 -13.82
N HIS A 118 -20.34 7.22 -14.58
CA HIS A 118 -20.75 8.51 -14.03
C HIS A 118 -22.13 8.44 -13.36
N SER A 119 -23.00 7.58 -13.88
CA SER A 119 -24.36 7.31 -13.36
C SER A 119 -24.38 6.24 -12.26
N ARG A 120 -23.20 5.78 -11.82
CA ARG A 120 -23.00 4.65 -10.87
C ARG A 120 -23.58 3.31 -11.37
N ASP A 121 -23.77 3.17 -12.67
CA ASP A 121 -24.19 1.92 -13.30
C ASP A 121 -22.94 1.11 -13.69
N ILE A 122 -22.45 0.36 -12.72
CA ILE A 122 -21.21 -0.45 -12.85
C ILE A 122 -21.45 -1.63 -13.79
N ASP A 123 -22.60 -2.29 -13.68
CA ASP A 123 -22.90 -3.49 -14.46
C ASP A 123 -22.96 -3.17 -15.95
N THR A 124 -23.62 -2.07 -16.35
CA THR A 124 -23.63 -1.63 -17.75
C THR A 124 -22.23 -1.31 -18.27
N ALA A 125 -21.38 -0.65 -17.46
CA ALA A 125 -19.99 -0.37 -17.87
C ALA A 125 -19.19 -1.66 -18.11
N ILE A 126 -19.37 -2.67 -17.24
CA ILE A 126 -18.76 -4.00 -17.40
C ILE A 126 -19.22 -4.66 -18.68
N GLU A 127 -20.54 -4.68 -18.93
CA GLU A 127 -21.12 -5.31 -20.11
C GLU A 127 -20.58 -4.68 -21.40
N ILE A 128 -20.46 -3.36 -21.44
CA ILE A 128 -19.89 -2.62 -22.57
C ILE A 128 -18.44 -3.04 -22.80
N TRP A 129 -17.58 -2.96 -21.78
CA TRP A 129 -16.17 -3.33 -21.94
C TRP A 129 -15.97 -4.81 -22.26
N VAL A 130 -16.78 -5.72 -21.71
CA VAL A 130 -16.74 -7.15 -22.08
C VAL A 130 -17.16 -7.35 -23.55
N GLY A 131 -18.11 -6.55 -24.04
CA GLY A 131 -18.52 -6.54 -25.44
C GLY A 131 -17.43 -6.01 -26.37
N GLU A 132 -16.83 -4.87 -26.02
CA GLU A 132 -15.73 -4.24 -26.75
C GLU A 132 -14.47 -5.12 -26.75
N ALA A 133 -14.21 -5.86 -25.68
CA ALA A 133 -13.09 -6.79 -25.60
C ALA A 133 -13.11 -7.89 -26.66
N ARG A 134 -14.24 -8.10 -27.38
CA ARG A 134 -14.33 -9.03 -28.51
C ARG A 134 -13.75 -8.46 -29.80
N ARG A 135 -13.52 -7.15 -29.86
CA ARG A 135 -12.94 -6.47 -31.02
C ARG A 135 -11.42 -6.34 -30.82
N PRO A 136 -10.58 -6.81 -31.76
CA PRO A 136 -9.12 -6.75 -31.60
C PRO A 136 -8.56 -5.35 -31.32
N GLU A 137 -9.16 -4.31 -31.91
CA GLU A 137 -8.77 -2.91 -31.76
C GLU A 137 -9.05 -2.34 -30.36
N ASP A 138 -10.14 -2.77 -29.71
CA ASP A 138 -10.58 -2.26 -28.41
C ASP A 138 -10.10 -3.17 -27.26
N HIS A 139 -9.72 -4.42 -27.56
CA HIS A 139 -9.41 -5.49 -26.61
C HIS A 139 -8.51 -5.06 -25.45
N GLY A 140 -7.34 -4.47 -25.76
CA GLY A 140 -6.37 -4.09 -24.74
C GLY A 140 -6.87 -2.97 -23.82
N ARG A 141 -7.62 -2.00 -24.38
CA ARG A 141 -8.18 -0.88 -23.62
C ARG A 141 -9.36 -1.31 -22.75
N SER A 142 -10.22 -2.18 -23.27
CA SER A 142 -11.32 -2.76 -22.49
C SER A 142 -10.79 -3.62 -21.35
N ALA A 143 -9.78 -4.45 -21.60
CA ALA A 143 -9.10 -5.23 -20.55
C ALA A 143 -8.48 -4.31 -19.49
N HIS A 144 -7.79 -3.25 -19.92
CA HIS A 144 -7.23 -2.24 -19.04
C HIS A 144 -8.28 -1.59 -18.12
N ASN A 145 -9.37 -1.08 -18.70
CA ASN A 145 -10.43 -0.44 -17.93
C ASN A 145 -11.12 -1.41 -16.96
N LEU A 146 -11.35 -2.66 -17.37
CA LEU A 146 -11.86 -3.71 -16.48
C LEU A 146 -10.88 -3.98 -15.32
N ALA A 147 -9.57 -4.02 -15.59
CA ALA A 147 -8.55 -4.22 -14.58
C ALA A 147 -8.55 -3.09 -13.53
N VAL A 148 -8.53 -1.83 -14.00
CA VAL A 148 -8.63 -0.62 -13.16
C VAL A 148 -9.91 -0.67 -12.31
N MET A 149 -11.05 -0.98 -12.93
CA MET A 149 -12.33 -1.05 -12.24
C MET A 149 -12.32 -2.11 -11.14
N PHE A 150 -11.92 -3.35 -11.44
CA PHE A 150 -11.94 -4.42 -10.45
C PHE A 150 -11.01 -4.14 -9.26
N HIS A 151 -9.79 -3.64 -9.49
CA HIS A 151 -8.93 -3.24 -8.37
C HIS A 151 -9.48 -2.05 -7.59
N THR A 152 -10.11 -1.08 -8.26
CA THR A 152 -10.78 0.05 -7.60
C THR A 152 -11.88 -0.43 -6.66
N LEU A 153 -12.77 -1.31 -7.14
CA LEU A 153 -13.87 -1.88 -6.35
C LEU A 153 -13.36 -2.75 -5.20
N ALA A 154 -12.31 -3.54 -5.43
CA ALA A 154 -11.72 -4.37 -4.39
C ALA A 154 -11.10 -3.53 -3.25
N LEU A 155 -10.47 -2.39 -3.61
CA LEU A 155 -9.90 -1.45 -2.65
C LEU A 155 -10.95 -0.59 -1.95
N ASP A 156 -12.08 -0.31 -2.59
CA ASP A 156 -13.21 0.35 -1.94
C ASP A 156 -13.82 -0.53 -0.86
N ILE A 157 -13.99 -1.83 -1.13
CA ILE A 157 -14.38 -2.81 -0.11
C ILE A 157 -13.33 -2.86 0.99
N GLU A 158 -12.03 -2.94 0.65
CA GLU A 158 -10.94 -2.97 1.63
C GLU A 158 -10.99 -1.78 2.58
N TYR A 159 -11.23 -0.59 2.04
CA TYR A 159 -11.31 0.63 2.84
C TYR A 159 -12.56 0.65 3.72
N ALA A 160 -13.70 0.13 3.24
CA ALA A 160 -14.92 0.04 4.06
C ALA A 160 -14.72 -0.87 5.29
N ARG A 161 -13.86 -1.89 5.19
CA ARG A 161 -13.49 -2.77 6.33
C ARG A 161 -12.80 -2.06 7.47
N GLU A 162 -12.11 -0.96 7.18
CA GLU A 162 -11.40 -0.19 8.23
C GLU A 162 -12.41 0.51 9.16
N THR A 163 -13.65 0.72 8.71
CA THR A 163 -14.70 1.44 9.47
C THR A 163 -15.85 0.55 9.90
N GLU A 164 -16.15 -0.52 9.16
CA GLU A 164 -17.33 -1.37 9.38
C GLU A 164 -16.97 -2.85 9.20
N GLU A 165 -17.66 -3.73 9.93
CA GLU A 165 -17.54 -5.18 9.73
C GLU A 165 -18.20 -5.55 8.40
N ILE A 166 -17.44 -6.19 7.51
CA ILE A 166 -17.97 -6.65 6.22
C ILE A 166 -18.50 -8.07 6.33
N SER A 167 -19.52 -8.40 5.53
CA SER A 167 -20.04 -9.76 5.46
C SER A 167 -19.09 -10.68 4.68
N GLY A 168 -19.13 -11.99 4.97
CA GLY A 168 -18.35 -12.99 4.22
C GLY A 168 -18.70 -13.07 2.72
N GLU A 169 -19.88 -12.60 2.32
CA GLU A 169 -20.23 -12.43 0.90
C GLU A 169 -19.41 -11.31 0.25
N LEU A 170 -19.29 -10.15 0.92
CA LEU A 170 -18.48 -9.03 0.45
C LEU A 170 -17.00 -9.40 0.40
N GLU A 171 -16.48 -10.17 1.36
CA GLU A 171 -15.11 -10.72 1.30
C GLU A 171 -14.91 -11.57 0.04
N SER A 172 -15.88 -12.44 -0.27
CA SER A 172 -15.82 -13.31 -1.45
C SER A 172 -15.94 -12.53 -2.76
N VAL A 173 -16.71 -11.44 -2.77
CA VAL A 173 -16.78 -10.48 -3.89
C VAL A 173 -15.43 -9.76 -4.08
N GLN A 174 -14.85 -9.24 -2.99
CA GLN A 174 -13.56 -8.55 -3.00
C GLN A 174 -12.46 -9.45 -3.59
N TYR A 175 -12.35 -10.68 -3.10
CA TYR A 175 -11.37 -11.64 -3.61
C TYR A 175 -11.54 -11.92 -5.11
N ARG A 176 -12.78 -12.08 -5.59
CA ARG A 176 -13.06 -12.26 -7.02
C ARG A 176 -12.68 -11.03 -7.85
N TYR A 177 -12.84 -9.82 -7.32
CA TYR A 177 -12.39 -8.61 -8.00
C TYR A 177 -10.86 -8.57 -8.13
N TRP A 178 -10.12 -8.93 -7.08
CA TRP A 178 -8.66 -9.06 -7.18
C TRP A 178 -8.23 -10.06 -8.26
N GLN A 179 -8.83 -11.24 -8.29
CA GLN A 179 -8.55 -12.26 -9.32
C GLN A 179 -8.86 -11.74 -10.72
N LYS A 180 -10.05 -11.17 -10.93
CA LYS A 180 -10.44 -10.61 -12.23
C LYS A 180 -9.50 -9.48 -12.67
N GLY A 181 -9.11 -8.60 -11.75
CA GLY A 181 -8.17 -7.52 -12.04
C GLY A 181 -6.83 -8.03 -12.56
N LEU A 182 -6.22 -8.99 -11.87
CA LEU A 182 -4.95 -9.61 -12.28
C LEU A 182 -5.05 -10.32 -13.64
N LEU A 183 -6.14 -11.04 -13.88
CA LEU A 183 -6.39 -11.69 -15.17
C LEU A 183 -6.46 -10.67 -16.31
N GLN A 184 -7.15 -9.55 -16.11
CA GLN A 184 -7.23 -8.50 -17.13
C GLN A 184 -5.87 -7.81 -17.34
N TRP A 185 -5.06 -7.63 -16.30
CA TRP A 185 -3.70 -7.11 -16.46
C TRP A 185 -2.79 -8.04 -17.27
N GLN A 186 -2.94 -9.37 -17.16
CA GLN A 186 -2.23 -10.30 -18.05
C GLN A 186 -2.63 -10.07 -19.52
N VAL A 187 -3.91 -9.84 -19.79
CA VAL A 187 -4.39 -9.54 -21.14
C VAL A 187 -3.73 -8.25 -21.67
N VAL A 188 -3.72 -7.19 -20.86
CA VAL A 188 -3.07 -5.91 -21.20
C VAL A 188 -1.58 -6.10 -21.49
N LEU A 189 -0.87 -6.84 -20.65
CA LEU A 189 0.57 -7.11 -20.81
C LEU A 189 0.90 -7.85 -22.11
N ASN A 190 -0.03 -8.65 -22.64
CA ASN A 190 0.11 -9.41 -23.88
C ASN A 190 -0.47 -8.70 -25.11
N THR A 191 -1.05 -7.51 -24.95
CA THR A 191 -1.70 -6.78 -26.05
C THR A 191 -0.81 -5.61 -26.53
N GLU A 192 -0.06 -5.83 -27.62
CA GLU A 192 0.89 -4.83 -28.15
C GLU A 192 0.22 -3.51 -28.57
N THR A 193 -1.01 -3.56 -29.09
CA THR A 193 -1.74 -2.36 -29.53
C THR A 193 -2.01 -1.39 -28.38
N PHE A 194 -2.26 -1.89 -27.17
CA PHE A 194 -2.43 -1.06 -25.98
C PHE A 194 -1.13 -0.31 -25.63
N TRP A 195 0.01 -0.98 -25.71
CA TRP A 195 1.30 -0.35 -25.41
C TRP A 195 1.72 0.65 -26.49
N ALA A 196 1.38 0.39 -27.76
CA ALA A 196 1.56 1.35 -28.84
C ALA A 196 0.69 2.61 -28.63
N ASP A 197 -0.56 2.46 -28.19
CA ASP A 197 -1.43 3.59 -27.81
C ASP A 197 -0.83 4.39 -26.65
N LEU A 198 -0.23 3.71 -25.66
CA LEU A 198 0.43 4.37 -24.54
C LEU A 198 1.69 5.12 -24.97
N ASP A 199 2.49 4.58 -25.88
CA ASP A 199 3.64 5.26 -26.49
C ASP A 199 3.20 6.51 -27.27
N GLN A 200 2.13 6.40 -28.07
CA GLN A 200 1.54 7.56 -28.73
C GLN A 200 1.11 8.61 -27.70
N ARG A 201 0.54 8.18 -26.57
CA ARG A 201 0.13 9.10 -25.51
C ARG A 201 1.31 9.82 -24.86
N VAL A 202 2.42 9.13 -24.61
CA VAL A 202 3.68 9.74 -24.13
C VAL A 202 4.15 10.81 -25.12
N ALA A 203 4.12 10.51 -26.43
CA ALA A 203 4.48 11.45 -27.48
C ALA A 203 3.52 12.65 -27.56
N GLU A 204 2.21 12.45 -27.37
CA GLU A 204 1.21 13.52 -27.35
C GLU A 204 1.37 14.47 -26.16
N LEU A 205 1.78 13.96 -25.00
CA LEU A 205 2.07 14.79 -23.83
C LEU A 205 3.26 15.72 -24.10
N ASN A 206 4.24 15.26 -24.89
CA ASN A 206 5.41 16.02 -25.36
C ASN A 206 6.10 16.83 -24.24
N ASP A 207 6.19 16.26 -23.03
CA ASP A 207 6.83 16.90 -21.89
C ASP A 207 8.27 16.37 -21.75
N PRO A 208 9.30 17.24 -21.73
CA PRO A 208 10.69 16.82 -21.67
C PRO A 208 11.08 16.07 -20.38
N ARG A 209 10.24 16.15 -19.34
CA ARG A 209 10.45 15.40 -18.08
C ARG A 209 9.98 13.95 -18.19
N LEU A 210 9.08 13.64 -19.11
CA LEU A 210 8.57 12.28 -19.27
C LEU A 210 9.53 11.48 -20.17
N PRO A 211 10.10 10.35 -19.69
CA PRO A 211 11.04 9.58 -20.49
C PRO A 211 10.40 9.02 -21.77
N VAL A 212 11.11 9.05 -22.89
CA VAL A 212 10.66 8.43 -24.16
C VAL A 212 10.34 6.94 -23.98
N LYS A 213 11.01 6.27 -23.04
CA LYS A 213 10.80 4.85 -22.72
C LYS A 213 9.71 4.61 -21.66
N ALA A 214 8.91 5.62 -21.31
CA ALA A 214 7.97 5.56 -20.19
C ALA A 214 6.99 4.37 -20.28
N ALA A 215 6.40 4.11 -21.45
CA ALA A 215 5.48 2.97 -21.62
C ALA A 215 6.18 1.63 -21.41
N SER A 216 7.39 1.45 -21.98
CA SER A 216 8.17 0.22 -21.81
C SER A 216 8.61 -0.03 -20.36
N GLN A 217 8.97 1.05 -19.62
CA GLN A 217 9.31 0.98 -18.21
C GLN A 217 8.08 0.64 -17.36
N MET A 218 6.93 1.25 -17.66
CA MET A 218 5.65 0.91 -17.04
C MET A 218 5.30 -0.57 -17.26
N ARG A 219 5.39 -1.06 -18.50
CA ARG A 219 5.14 -2.46 -18.85
C ARG A 219 6.01 -3.43 -18.06
N ALA A 220 7.30 -3.13 -17.95
CA ALA A 220 8.24 -3.98 -17.22
C ALA A 220 8.01 -4.00 -15.70
N GLY A 221 7.66 -2.86 -15.10
CA GLY A 221 7.43 -2.75 -13.66
C GLY A 221 6.03 -3.16 -13.18
N LEU A 222 5.04 -3.16 -14.08
CA LEU A 222 3.64 -3.37 -13.75
C LEU A 222 3.36 -4.68 -12.99
N PRO A 223 3.85 -5.86 -13.42
CA PRO A 223 3.59 -7.11 -12.71
C PRO A 223 4.00 -7.04 -11.23
N LEU A 224 5.19 -6.50 -10.94
CA LEU A 224 5.70 -6.35 -9.58
C LEU A 224 4.80 -5.42 -8.75
N VAL A 225 4.40 -4.28 -9.30
CA VAL A 225 3.50 -3.33 -8.61
C VAL A 225 2.17 -3.99 -8.24
N LEU A 226 1.57 -4.76 -9.15
CA LEU A 226 0.29 -5.43 -8.91
C LEU A 226 0.40 -6.51 -7.81
N LEU A 227 1.48 -7.29 -7.80
CA LEU A 227 1.72 -8.29 -6.77
C LEU A 227 1.99 -7.66 -5.40
N LEU A 228 2.68 -6.52 -5.36
CA LEU A 228 2.94 -5.80 -4.12
C LEU A 228 1.65 -5.28 -3.49
N LEU A 229 0.67 -4.82 -4.28
CA LEU A 229 -0.66 -4.45 -3.76
C LEU A 229 -1.34 -5.65 -3.08
N SER A 230 -1.28 -6.83 -3.71
CA SER A 230 -1.84 -8.06 -3.14
C SER A 230 -1.09 -8.50 -1.87
N ALA A 231 0.24 -8.35 -1.86
CA ALA A 231 1.08 -8.66 -0.71
C ALA A 231 0.78 -7.75 0.49
N GLN A 232 0.50 -6.47 0.26
CA GLN A 232 0.12 -5.53 1.31
C GLN A 232 -1.19 -5.94 2.01
N ILE A 233 -2.17 -6.45 1.27
CA ILE A 233 -3.42 -6.93 1.83
C ILE A 233 -3.20 -8.23 2.61
N ALA A 234 -2.38 -9.15 2.08
CA ALA A 234 -1.98 -10.35 2.81
C ALA A 234 -1.30 -10.02 4.15
N VAL A 235 -0.43 -9.01 4.17
CA VAL A 235 0.23 -8.49 5.39
C VAL A 235 -0.79 -7.94 6.38
N ARG A 236 -1.74 -7.13 5.92
CA ARG A 236 -2.79 -6.55 6.78
C ARG A 236 -3.67 -7.63 7.40
N ALA A 237 -4.12 -8.58 6.60
CA ALA A 237 -4.90 -9.74 7.06
C ALA A 237 -4.11 -10.59 8.08
N CYS A 238 -2.80 -10.75 7.85
CA CYS A 238 -1.95 -11.46 8.80
C CYS A 238 -1.83 -10.70 10.13
N ALA A 239 -1.63 -9.38 10.07
CA ALA A 239 -1.53 -8.50 11.24
C ALA A 239 -2.82 -8.42 12.05
N SER A 240 -3.99 -8.55 11.41
CA SER A 240 -5.31 -8.57 12.08
C SER A 240 -5.72 -9.94 12.60
N GLY A 241 -4.92 -10.99 12.36
CA GLY A 241 -5.20 -12.37 12.78
C GLY A 241 -6.17 -13.13 11.87
N THR A 242 -6.51 -12.61 10.69
CA THR A 242 -7.37 -13.30 9.71
C THR A 242 -6.56 -14.24 8.81
N THR A 243 -6.01 -15.31 9.41
CA THR A 243 -5.09 -16.24 8.72
C THR A 243 -5.65 -16.82 7.40
N ASN A 244 -6.94 -17.14 7.36
CA ASN A 244 -7.58 -17.65 6.14
C ASN A 244 -7.57 -16.63 5.00
N GLU A 245 -7.73 -15.34 5.30
CA GLU A 245 -7.67 -14.29 4.28
C GLU A 245 -6.23 -14.06 3.82
N ALA A 246 -5.27 -14.03 4.75
CA ALA A 246 -3.86 -13.95 4.41
C ALA A 246 -3.45 -15.07 3.43
N LEU A 247 -3.90 -16.32 3.69
CA LEU A 247 -3.67 -17.46 2.81
C LEU A 247 -4.30 -17.28 1.42
N LYS A 248 -5.52 -16.75 1.32
CA LYS A 248 -6.17 -16.45 0.03
C LYS A 248 -5.34 -15.46 -0.80
N TYR A 249 -4.88 -14.37 -0.19
CA TYR A 249 -4.07 -13.36 -0.89
C TYR A 249 -2.65 -13.84 -1.20
N ARG A 250 -2.08 -14.72 -0.38
CA ARG A 250 -0.83 -15.41 -0.73
C ARG A 250 -1.02 -16.32 -1.94
N ALA A 251 -2.09 -17.12 -1.97
CA ALA A 251 -2.42 -17.95 -3.13
C ALA A 251 -2.64 -17.07 -4.38
N LEU A 252 -3.32 -15.93 -4.25
CA LEU A 252 -3.50 -14.97 -5.34
C LEU A 252 -2.16 -14.49 -5.95
N ILE A 253 -1.15 -14.24 -5.11
CA ILE A 253 0.18 -13.82 -5.57
C ILE A 253 0.88 -14.98 -6.31
N GLN A 254 0.83 -16.18 -5.74
CA GLN A 254 1.48 -17.38 -6.29
C GLN A 254 0.82 -17.87 -7.58
N GLU A 255 -0.49 -17.76 -7.68
CA GLU A 255 -1.31 -18.20 -8.81
C GLU A 255 -1.64 -17.04 -9.77
N SER A 256 -0.94 -15.92 -9.64
CA SER A 256 -1.18 -14.69 -10.40
C SER A 256 -0.93 -14.81 -11.90
N GLY A 257 -0.29 -15.90 -12.35
CA GLY A 257 0.11 -16.12 -13.75
C GLY A 257 1.32 -15.30 -14.21
N PHE A 258 1.95 -14.52 -13.32
CA PHE A 258 3.21 -13.86 -13.60
C PHE A 258 4.41 -14.78 -13.40
N ALA A 259 5.57 -14.39 -13.95
CA ALA A 259 6.80 -15.15 -13.84
C ALA A 259 7.22 -15.35 -12.37
N GLU A 260 7.79 -16.52 -12.05
CA GLU A 260 8.16 -16.91 -10.70
C GLU A 260 9.13 -15.91 -10.06
N GLU A 261 10.06 -15.35 -10.84
CA GLU A 261 11.02 -14.35 -10.37
C GLU A 261 10.33 -13.06 -9.90
N ILE A 262 9.20 -12.69 -10.51
CA ILE A 262 8.41 -11.53 -10.11
C ILE A 262 7.64 -11.83 -8.83
N VAL A 263 7.12 -13.05 -8.69
CA VAL A 263 6.45 -13.52 -7.47
C VAL A 263 7.42 -13.49 -6.28
N GLU A 264 8.62 -14.04 -6.45
CA GLU A 264 9.69 -14.01 -5.46
C GLU A 264 10.12 -12.57 -5.13
N ALA A 265 10.30 -11.73 -6.15
CA ALA A 265 10.66 -10.33 -5.96
C ALA A 265 9.60 -9.56 -5.17
N ALA A 266 8.31 -9.80 -5.42
CA ALA A 266 7.22 -9.18 -4.68
C ALA A 266 7.25 -9.58 -3.19
N ILE A 267 7.33 -10.88 -2.91
CA ILE A 267 7.41 -11.41 -1.54
C ILE A 267 8.64 -10.86 -0.80
N GLY A 268 9.81 -10.93 -1.44
CA GLY A 268 11.08 -10.45 -0.88
C GLY A 268 11.05 -8.94 -0.61
N ARG A 269 10.51 -8.13 -1.53
CA ARG A 269 10.41 -6.68 -1.34
C ARG A 269 9.44 -6.33 -0.22
N THR A 270 8.29 -6.99 -0.13
CA THR A 270 7.35 -6.81 1.00
C THR A 270 8.02 -7.14 2.33
N ALA A 271 8.76 -8.24 2.44
CA ALA A 271 9.49 -8.60 3.66
C ALA A 271 10.53 -7.53 4.04
N GLN A 272 11.24 -6.95 3.06
CA GLN A 272 12.20 -5.87 3.31
C GLN A 272 11.54 -4.56 3.77
N LEU A 273 10.36 -4.21 3.24
CA LEU A 273 9.60 -3.06 3.71
C LEU A 273 9.18 -3.22 5.18
N LEU A 274 8.74 -4.42 5.56
CA LEU A 274 8.40 -4.75 6.95
C LEU A 274 9.65 -4.67 7.85
N ARG A 275 10.78 -5.22 7.42
CA ARG A 275 12.06 -5.09 8.16
C ARG A 275 12.46 -3.63 8.36
N LYS A 276 12.31 -2.77 7.34
CA LYS A 276 12.61 -1.34 7.44
C LYS A 276 11.69 -0.64 8.46
N SER A 277 10.41 -1.00 8.50
CA SER A 277 9.46 -0.50 9.50
C SER A 277 9.87 -0.92 10.92
N ILE A 278 10.21 -2.19 11.12
CA ILE A 278 10.70 -2.71 12.40
C ILE A 278 12.00 -2.02 12.83
N SER A 279 12.96 -1.84 11.91
CA SER A 279 14.19 -1.09 12.19
C SER A 279 13.90 0.36 12.61
N THR A 280 12.80 0.96 12.14
CA THR A 280 12.43 2.33 12.51
C THR A 280 11.88 2.35 13.93
N SER A 281 10.92 1.46 14.25
CA SER A 281 10.40 1.28 15.63
C SER A 281 11.51 0.99 16.63
N ARG A 282 12.49 0.15 16.25
CA ARG A 282 13.67 -0.16 17.05
C ARG A 282 14.46 1.10 17.43
N LYS A 283 14.88 1.87 16.42
CA LYS A 283 15.67 3.09 16.61
C LYS A 283 14.91 4.11 17.46
N THR A 284 13.60 4.24 17.25
CA THR A 284 12.75 5.12 18.06
C THR A 284 12.70 4.68 19.52
N ALA A 285 12.55 3.38 19.80
CA ALA A 285 12.52 2.86 21.16
C ALA A 285 13.86 3.03 21.89
N GLU A 286 14.98 2.74 21.21
CA GLU A 286 16.33 2.94 21.73
C GLU A 286 16.57 4.42 22.08
N HIS A 287 16.30 5.32 21.13
CA HIS A 287 16.45 6.76 21.34
C HIS A 287 15.59 7.31 22.48
N ASN A 288 14.33 6.87 22.58
CA ASN A 288 13.43 7.30 23.65
C ASN A 288 13.90 6.82 25.03
N SER A 289 14.36 5.56 25.11
CA SER A 289 14.84 4.97 26.38
C SER A 289 16.16 5.58 26.84
N GLU A 290 17.03 6.01 25.90
CA GLU A 290 18.24 6.75 26.22
C GLU A 290 17.95 8.15 26.79
N ARG A 291 16.96 8.83 26.20
CA ARG A 291 16.58 10.20 26.57
C ARG A 291 15.80 10.24 27.89
N ASP A 292 14.90 9.28 28.10
CA ASP A 292 14.09 9.13 29.30
C ASP A 292 14.17 7.70 29.81
N ARG A 293 15.14 7.48 30.70
CA ARG A 293 15.42 6.15 31.26
C ARG A 293 14.28 5.64 32.14
N GLU A 294 13.53 6.52 32.78
CA GLU A 294 12.40 6.12 33.62
C GLU A 294 11.24 5.62 32.77
N ALA A 295 11.09 6.09 31.53
CA ALA A 295 10.07 5.64 30.57
C ALA A 295 10.53 4.51 29.63
N ALA A 296 11.65 3.86 29.92
CA ALA A 296 12.18 2.77 29.08
C ALA A 296 11.20 1.57 28.99
N ASP A 297 10.45 1.28 30.05
CA ASP A 297 9.44 0.20 30.04
C ASP A 297 8.28 0.51 29.07
N GLU A 298 7.81 1.75 29.01
CA GLU A 298 6.80 2.17 28.04
C GLU A 298 7.32 2.09 26.60
N SER A 299 8.57 2.48 26.38
CA SER A 299 9.24 2.39 25.08
C SER A 299 9.34 0.93 24.60
N VAL A 300 9.63 -0.01 25.51
CA VAL A 300 9.67 -1.45 25.20
C VAL A 300 8.27 -2.00 24.92
N ARG A 301 7.25 -1.63 25.72
CA ARG A 301 5.85 -2.02 25.44
C ARG A 301 5.45 -1.59 24.03
N ARG A 302 5.67 -0.32 23.69
CA ARG A 302 5.39 0.23 22.36
C ARG A 302 6.16 -0.49 21.25
N LEU A 303 7.44 -0.80 21.47
CA LEU A 303 8.26 -1.55 20.51
C LEU A 303 7.65 -2.92 20.22
N LEU A 304 7.34 -3.70 21.26
CA LEU A 304 6.78 -5.04 21.11
C LEU A 304 5.40 -4.99 20.44
N ASP A 305 4.53 -4.08 20.89
CA ASP A 305 3.17 -3.95 20.37
C ASP A 305 3.16 -3.54 18.88
N GLN A 306 4.09 -2.66 18.46
CA GLN A 306 4.22 -2.25 17.05
C GLN A 306 4.87 -3.31 16.16
N THR A 307 5.84 -4.07 16.68
CA THR A 307 6.64 -4.99 15.86
C THR A 307 6.03 -6.38 15.77
N GLN A 308 5.23 -6.81 16.76
CA GLN A 308 4.55 -8.11 16.75
C GLN A 308 3.76 -8.37 15.46
N PRO A 309 2.81 -7.52 15.03
CA PRO A 309 2.05 -7.78 13.80
C PRO A 309 2.95 -7.83 12.55
N LEU A 310 4.03 -7.06 12.52
CA LEU A 310 4.98 -7.04 11.40
C LEU A 310 5.81 -8.33 11.34
N ILE A 311 6.22 -8.87 12.48
CA ILE A 311 6.96 -10.14 12.57
C ILE A 311 6.07 -11.30 12.13
N VAL A 312 4.81 -11.33 12.60
CA VAL A 312 3.84 -12.35 12.18
C VAL A 312 3.64 -12.31 10.66
N ALA A 313 3.58 -11.11 10.07
CA ALA A 313 3.50 -10.95 8.62
C ALA A 313 4.77 -11.40 7.87
N ILE A 314 5.97 -11.12 8.40
CA ILE A 314 7.23 -11.63 7.82
C ILE A 314 7.27 -13.16 7.88
N ASP A 315 6.97 -13.76 9.03
CA ASP A 315 6.96 -15.22 9.21
C ASP A 315 5.96 -15.91 8.27
N PHE A 316 4.84 -15.24 7.99
CA PHE A 316 3.86 -15.71 7.04
C PHE A 316 4.35 -15.67 5.59
N LEU A 317 5.01 -14.57 5.19
CA LEU A 317 5.47 -14.38 3.81
C LEU A 317 6.70 -15.23 3.48
N VAL A 318 7.65 -15.29 4.39
CA VAL A 318 8.98 -15.89 4.21
C VAL A 318 9.32 -16.84 5.37
N PRO A 319 8.54 -17.92 5.55
CA PRO A 319 8.67 -18.80 6.71
C PRO A 319 10.05 -19.45 6.79
N GLY A 320 10.70 -19.32 7.95
CA GLY A 320 11.97 -19.98 8.24
C GLY A 320 13.19 -19.44 7.47
N MET A 321 13.04 -18.33 6.75
CA MET A 321 14.16 -17.66 6.10
C MET A 321 14.97 -16.81 7.09
N ASP A 322 16.24 -16.59 6.79
CA ASP A 322 17.17 -15.84 7.65
C ASP A 322 16.62 -14.47 8.07
N ILE A 323 15.93 -13.78 7.17
CA ILE A 323 15.32 -12.47 7.46
C ILE A 323 14.31 -12.50 8.63
N SER A 324 13.51 -13.57 8.76
CA SER A 324 12.55 -13.72 9.86
C SER A 324 13.29 -13.86 11.19
N ASN A 325 14.30 -14.73 11.22
CA ASN A 325 15.10 -15.00 12.42
C ASN A 325 15.91 -13.76 12.85
N GLU A 326 16.55 -13.08 11.89
CA GLU A 326 17.32 -11.85 12.13
C GLU A 326 16.45 -10.77 12.77
N VAL A 327 15.28 -10.49 12.19
CA VAL A 327 14.39 -9.42 12.66
C VAL A 327 13.86 -9.72 14.07
N ARG A 328 13.52 -10.97 14.35
CA ARG A 328 13.10 -11.46 15.67
C ARG A 328 14.18 -11.21 16.73
N ASP A 329 15.43 -11.59 16.43
CA ASP A 329 16.57 -11.35 17.32
C ASP A 329 16.93 -9.86 17.48
N GLU A 330 16.79 -9.06 16.42
CA GLU A 330 17.00 -7.60 16.46
C GLU A 330 16.02 -6.92 17.43
N VAL A 331 14.73 -7.27 17.36
CA VAL A 331 13.70 -6.75 18.27
C VAL A 331 13.96 -7.18 19.71
N ALA A 332 14.25 -8.47 19.92
CA ALA A 332 14.55 -9.01 21.23
C ALA A 332 15.77 -8.32 21.87
N THR A 333 16.82 -8.12 21.08
CA THR A 333 18.05 -7.44 21.52
C THR A 333 17.77 -5.99 21.89
N ALA A 334 17.02 -5.25 21.07
CA ALA A 334 16.72 -3.85 21.33
C ALA A 334 15.83 -3.67 22.57
N ALA A 335 14.77 -4.48 22.71
CA ALA A 335 13.93 -4.47 23.90
C ALA A 335 14.77 -4.72 25.17
N THR A 336 15.66 -5.71 25.13
CA THR A 336 16.57 -6.03 26.24
C THR A 336 17.52 -4.86 26.54
N ASN A 337 18.11 -4.25 25.50
CA ASN A 337 18.98 -3.07 25.63
C ASN A 337 18.27 -1.89 26.31
N CYS A 338 17.03 -1.60 25.93
CA CYS A 338 16.25 -0.54 26.55
C CYS A 338 16.02 -0.81 28.05
N LEU A 339 15.74 -2.05 28.44
CA LEU A 339 15.51 -2.42 29.84
C LEU A 339 16.78 -2.31 30.72
N TYR A 340 17.98 -2.33 30.14
CA TYR A 340 19.20 -2.05 30.91
C TYR A 340 19.25 -0.61 31.45
N PHE A 341 18.54 0.34 30.85
CA PHE A 341 18.51 1.73 31.33
C PHE A 341 17.73 1.92 32.62
N LEU A 342 16.90 0.94 33.02
CA LEU A 342 16.17 0.99 34.29
C LEU A 342 17.17 0.72 35.44
N THR A 343 17.77 1.81 35.91
CA THR A 343 18.87 1.79 36.89
C THR A 343 18.42 1.43 38.31
N ASP A 344 17.15 1.65 38.65
CA ASP A 344 16.60 1.24 39.94
C ASP A 344 16.10 -0.21 39.88
N ARG A 345 17.00 -1.13 40.26
CA ARG A 345 16.74 -2.57 40.29
C ARG A 345 15.80 -3.02 41.40
N THR A 346 15.15 -2.09 42.13
CA THR A 346 14.29 -2.45 43.27
C THR A 346 12.83 -2.09 43.06
N THR A 347 12.52 -0.90 42.52
CA THR A 347 11.12 -0.43 42.37
C THR A 347 10.41 -0.94 41.13
N LYS A 348 11.14 -1.30 40.06
CA LYS A 348 10.57 -1.76 38.77
C LYS A 348 10.86 -3.22 38.42
N THR A 349 11.33 -4.02 39.37
CA THR A 349 11.75 -5.42 39.10
C THR A 349 10.67 -6.28 38.46
N GLU A 350 9.44 -6.22 38.97
CA GLU A 350 8.33 -7.00 38.44
C GLU A 350 8.01 -6.61 37.00
N VAL A 351 7.97 -5.30 36.71
CA VAL A 351 7.73 -4.77 35.36
C VAL A 351 8.83 -5.19 34.38
N VAL A 352 10.10 -5.16 34.79
CA VAL A 352 11.22 -5.59 33.94
C VAL A 352 11.15 -7.09 33.68
N CYS A 353 10.84 -7.90 34.70
CA CYS A 353 10.72 -9.35 34.53
C CYS A 353 9.55 -9.71 33.58
N ASP A 354 8.39 -9.08 33.74
CA ASP A 354 7.24 -9.20 32.83
C ASP A 354 7.64 -8.88 31.38
N LEU A 355 8.33 -7.76 31.16
CA LEU A 355 8.75 -7.36 29.82
C LEU A 355 9.81 -8.29 29.21
N LEU A 356 10.73 -8.82 30.01
CA LEU A 356 11.70 -9.82 29.54
C LEU A 356 11.03 -11.14 29.20
N GLU A 357 10.02 -11.56 29.95
CA GLU A 357 9.19 -12.73 29.64
C GLU A 357 8.41 -12.53 28.34
N ARG A 358 7.85 -11.34 28.12
CA ARG A 358 7.22 -10.96 26.84
C ARG A 358 8.20 -10.87 25.67
N THR A 359 9.44 -10.50 25.92
CA THR A 359 10.50 -10.37 24.90
C THR A 359 11.10 -11.73 24.51
N ARG A 360 11.14 -12.68 25.44
CA ARG A 360 11.80 -13.99 25.25
C ARG A 360 11.32 -14.79 24.02
N PRO A 361 10.03 -14.83 23.65
CA PRO A 361 9.54 -15.54 22.45
C PRO A 361 10.10 -15.01 21.13
N TYR A 362 10.61 -13.78 21.11
CA TYR A 362 11.24 -13.18 19.93
C TYR A 362 12.69 -13.64 19.77
N ALA A 363 13.37 -14.09 20.83
CA ALA A 363 14.75 -14.54 20.72
C ALA A 363 14.82 -15.90 20.02
N VAL A 364 15.51 -15.96 18.88
CA VAL A 364 15.79 -17.17 18.10
C VAL A 364 17.17 -17.72 18.47
N SER A 365 18.22 -16.90 18.39
CA SER A 365 19.58 -17.33 18.70
C SER A 365 19.81 -17.57 20.19
N LEU A 366 20.74 -18.49 20.49
CA LEU A 366 21.10 -18.82 21.87
C LEU A 366 21.66 -17.61 22.62
N ALA A 367 22.52 -16.82 21.96
CA ALA A 367 23.14 -15.64 22.54
C ALA A 367 22.11 -14.60 23.02
N VAL A 368 21.04 -14.37 22.24
CA VAL A 368 19.98 -13.43 22.62
C VAL A 368 19.13 -13.98 23.76
N LYS A 369 18.82 -15.29 23.76
CA LYS A 369 18.12 -15.97 24.87
C LYS A 369 18.89 -15.85 26.18
N GLU A 370 20.18 -16.16 26.15
CA GLU A 370 21.06 -16.06 27.32
C GLU A 370 21.11 -14.63 27.86
N LYS A 371 21.24 -13.63 26.98
CA LYS A 371 21.24 -12.21 27.39
C LYS A 371 19.95 -11.79 28.11
N ILE A 372 18.79 -12.24 27.64
CA ILE A 372 17.48 -11.99 28.28
C ILE A 372 17.42 -12.67 29.65
N ASP A 373 17.78 -13.96 29.70
CA ASP A 373 17.70 -14.77 30.91
C ASP A 373 18.69 -14.25 31.99
N ASP A 374 19.88 -13.81 31.60
CA ASP A 374 20.89 -13.20 32.47
C ASP A 374 20.42 -11.87 33.06
N LEU A 375 19.82 -11.00 32.24
CA LEU A 375 19.28 -9.73 32.71
C LEU A 375 18.15 -9.97 33.71
N ARG A 376 17.23 -10.88 33.40
CA ARG A 376 16.14 -11.27 34.31
C ARG A 376 16.68 -11.80 35.63
N ALA A 377 17.68 -12.69 35.59
CA ALA A 377 18.34 -13.21 36.79
C ALA A 377 19.07 -12.12 37.59
N ALA A 378 19.61 -11.08 36.95
CA ALA A 378 20.26 -9.96 37.64
C ALA A 378 19.25 -9.11 38.44
N PHE A 379 18.06 -8.85 37.87
CA PHE A 379 16.98 -8.12 38.56
C PHE A 379 16.38 -8.92 39.72
N LEU A 380 16.09 -10.22 39.53
CA LEU A 380 15.60 -11.09 40.60
C LEU A 380 16.58 -11.18 41.77
N ARG A 381 17.89 -11.30 41.50
CA ARG A 381 18.93 -11.30 42.53
C ARG A 381 19.04 -9.98 43.27
N ALA A 382 18.81 -8.84 42.60
CA ALA A 382 18.83 -7.53 43.23
C ALA A 382 17.65 -7.36 44.20
N ALA A 383 16.43 -7.72 43.79
CA ALA A 383 15.24 -7.66 44.64
C ALA A 383 15.33 -8.56 45.88
N TYR A 384 15.91 -9.77 45.75
CA TYR A 384 16.09 -10.66 46.90
C TYR A 384 17.07 -10.10 47.95
N LYS A 385 18.09 -9.34 47.53
CA LYS A 385 19.09 -8.75 48.43
C LYS A 385 18.56 -7.56 49.24
N THR A 386 17.53 -6.88 48.76
CA THR A 386 16.97 -5.67 49.40
C THR A 386 15.71 -5.93 50.22
N GLY A 387 15.09 -7.11 50.10
CA GLY A 387 13.95 -7.56 50.91
C GLY A 387 14.30 -8.31 52.21
N ARG A 388 15.53 -8.14 52.74
CA ARG A 388 15.96 -8.66 54.05
C ARG A 388 16.28 -7.53 55.02
#